data_AF-A0A2V1BWW6-F1
#
_entry.id   AF-A0A2V1BWW6-F1
#
_cell.length_a   1.000
_cell.length_b   1.000
_cell.length_c   1.000
_cell.angle_alpha   90.00
_cell.angle_beta   90.00
_cell.angle_gamma   90.00
#
_symmetry.space_group_name_H-M   'P 1'
#
loop_
_entity.id
_entity.type
_entity.pdbx_description
1 polymer ?
#
loop_
_entity_poly.entity_id
_entity_poly.type
_entity_poly.pdbx_seq_one_letter_code
_entity_poly.pdbx_strand_id
1 'polypeptide(L)' 'FGKDSTKGGIEFQFRTIKQDAKRQKACADAGGDPQTLGIGSGPVKGGGSG' A
#
# COMPACT_ATOMS: atom_id res chain seq x y z
N PHE A 1 20.28 -1.82 -20.52
CA PHE A 1 20.05 -1.06 -19.27
C PHE A 1 18.55 -0.98 -19.02
N GLY A 2 18.12 -1.27 -17.79
CA GLY A 2 16.78 -1.74 -17.43
C GLY A 2 15.61 -0.82 -17.79
N LYS A 3 14.59 -1.41 -18.44
CA LYS A 3 13.29 -0.77 -18.73
C LYS A 3 12.59 -0.21 -17.48
N ASP A 4 12.91 -0.78 -16.31
CA ASP A 4 12.32 -0.46 -15.02
C ASP A 4 12.96 0.75 -14.32
N SER A 5 14.11 1.23 -14.82
CA SER A 5 14.80 2.44 -14.34
C SER A 5 14.44 3.70 -15.15
N THR A 6 13.39 3.62 -15.97
CA THR A 6 12.82 4.79 -16.64
C THR A 6 12.00 5.60 -15.64
N LYS A 7 11.87 6.92 -15.86
CA LYS A 7 11.01 7.80 -15.04
C LYS A 7 9.61 7.20 -14.85
N GLY A 8 9.05 6.58 -15.90
CA GLY A 8 7.75 5.91 -15.85
C GLY A 8 7.72 4.65 -14.96
N GLY A 9 8.77 3.82 -15.02
CA GLY A 9 8.90 2.63 -14.16
C GLY A 9 9.01 3.00 -12.68
N ILE A 10 9.79 4.04 -12.37
CA ILE A 10 9.96 4.53 -10.99
C ILE A 10 8.64 5.14 -10.46
N GLU A 11 7.96 5.98 -11.26
CA GLU A 11 6.65 6.52 -10.88
C GLU A 11 5.58 5.43 -10.66
N PHE A 12 5.62 4.36 -11.46
CA PHE A 12 4.72 3.23 -11.28
C PHE A 12 4.93 2.54 -9.93
N GLN A 13 6.17 2.32 -9.51
CA GLN A 13 6.46 1.74 -8.19
C GLN A 13 5.99 2.64 -7.04
N PHE A 14 6.20 3.96 -7.15
CA PHE A 14 5.77 4.89 -6.11
C PHE A 14 4.26 5.13 -6.08
N ARG A 15 3.51 4.85 -7.16
CA ARG A 15 2.04 5.00 -7.17
C ARG A 15 1.37 4.12 -6.12
N THR A 16 1.77 2.85 -6.01
CA THR A 16 1.21 1.91 -5.03
C THR A 16 1.48 2.38 -3.61
N ILE A 17 2.72 2.76 -3.32
CA ILE A 17 3.13 3.29 -2.00
C ILE A 17 2.31 4.55 -1.63
N LYS A 18 2.13 5.48 -2.59
CA LYS A 18 1.32 6.69 -2.38
C LYS A 18 -0.16 6.36 -2.11
N GLN A 19 -0.72 5.34 -2.74
CA GLN A 19 -2.12 4.94 -2.48
C GLN A 19 -2.27 4.27 -1.11
N ASP A 20 -1.33 3.42 -0.74
CA ASP A 20 -1.32 2.76 0.55
C ASP A 20 -1.16 3.77 1.70
N ALA A 21 -0.26 4.75 1.55
CA ALA A 21 -0.11 5.84 2.51
C ALA A 21 -1.41 6.65 2.69
N LYS A 22 -2.16 6.90 1.61
CA LYS A 22 -3.47 7.57 1.69
C LYS A 22 -4.49 6.75 2.48
N ARG A 23 -4.51 5.43 2.31
CA ARG A 23 -5.40 4.52 3.05
C ARG A 23 -5.07 4.48 4.53
N GLN A 24 -3.79 4.40 4.87
CA GLN A 24 -3.32 4.47 6.26
C GLN A 24 -3.73 5.77 6.92
N LYS A 25 -3.49 6.90 6.24
CA LYS A 25 -3.88 8.22 6.74
C LYS A 25 -5.40 8.31 6.96
N ALA A 26 -6.20 7.89 6.00
CA ALA A 26 -7.66 7.93 6.13
C ALA A 26 -8.19 7.05 7.28
N CYS A 27 -7.58 5.88 7.50
CA CYS A 27 -7.93 5.01 8.63
C CYS A 27 -7.59 5.66 9.97
N ALA A 28 -6.39 6.25 10.10
CA ALA A 28 -5.99 6.97 11.29
C ALA A 28 -6.89 8.19 11.56
N ASP A 29 -7.21 8.98 10.53
CA ASP A 29 -8.09 10.14 10.63
C ASP A 29 -9.52 9.75 11.05
N ALA A 30 -9.96 8.53 10.72
CA ALA A 30 -11.24 7.96 11.15
C ALA A 30 -11.19 7.31 12.55
N GLY A 31 -10.04 7.34 13.25
CA GLY A 31 -9.85 6.73 14.56
C GLY A 31 -9.66 5.21 14.54
N GLY A 32 -9.42 4.62 13.37
CA GLY A 32 -9.08 3.20 13.21
C GLY A 32 -7.58 2.93 13.37
N ASP A 33 -7.22 1.66 13.52
CA ASP A 33 -5.83 1.20 13.55
C ASP A 33 -5.34 0.86 12.12
N PRO A 34 -4.40 1.62 11.53
CA PRO A 34 -3.89 1.36 10.19
C PRO A 34 -3.16 0.01 10.04
N GLN A 35 -2.74 -0.63 11.14
CA GLN A 35 -2.10 -1.96 11.10
C GLN A 35 -3.07 -3.04 10.60
N THR A 36 -4.37 -2.85 10.77
CA THR A 36 -5.39 -3.82 10.30
C THR A 36 -5.64 -3.74 8.80
N LEU A 37 -5.06 -2.76 8.09
CA LEU A 37 -5.30 -2.55 6.65
C LEU A 37 -4.55 -3.52 5.73
N GLY A 38 -3.61 -4.31 6.25
CA GLY A 38 -2.87 -5.30 5.45
C GLY A 38 -2.04 -4.69 4.31
N ILE A 39 -1.58 -3.44 4.47
CA ILE A 39 -0.79 -2.72 3.47
C ILE A 39 0.51 -3.48 3.14
N GLY A 40 0.87 -3.54 1.85
CA GLY A 40 2.10 -4.22 1.40
C GLY A 40 2.06 -5.75 1.48
N SER A 41 1.05 -6.32 2.14
CA SER A 41 0.74 -7.74 2.03
C SER A 41 -0.01 -7.93 0.72
N GLY A 42 0.56 -8.66 -0.25
CA GLY A 42 -0.19 -9.10 -1.44
C GLY A 42 -1.53 -9.74 -1.04
N PRO A 43 -2.48 -9.90 -1.98
CA PRO A 43 -3.91 -10.08 -1.69
C PRO A 43 -4.14 -10.92 -0.44
N VAL A 44 -4.54 -10.24 0.64
CA VAL A 44 -4.91 -10.88 1.89
C VAL A 44 -6.17 -11.70 1.62
N LYS A 45 -5.97 -12.99 1.34
CA LYS A 45 -7.07 -13.97 1.32
C LYS A 45 -7.53 -14.11 2.77
N GLY A 46 -8.48 -13.26 3.16
CA GLY A 46 -9.36 -13.44 4.30
C GLY A 46 -8.68 -13.38 5.67
N GLY A 47 -9.23 -12.56 6.57
CA GLY A 47 -8.85 -12.57 7.97
C GLY A 47 -9.00 -13.95 8.63
N GLY A 48 -8.21 -14.13 9.67
CA GLY A 48 -8.33 -15.26 10.58
C GLY A 48 -7.41 -15.01 11.77
N SER A 49 -7.96 -14.40 12.82
CA SER A 49 -7.43 -14.56 14.16
C SER A 49 -7.46 -16.06 14.49
N GLY A 50 -6.32 -16.62 14.89
CA GLY A 50 -6.14 -17.99 15.35
C GLY A 50 -4.75 -18.14 15.93
#